data_AF-A0A497RP52-F1
#
_entry.id   AF-A0A497RP52-F1
#
_cell.length_a   1.000
_cell.length_b   1.000
_cell.length_c   1.000
_cell.angle_alpha   90.00
_cell.angle_beta   90.00
_cell.angle_gamma   90.00
#
_symmetry.space_group_name_H-M   'P 1'
#
loop_
_entity.id
_entity.type
_entity.pdbx_description
1 polymer ?
#
loop_
_entity_poly.entity_id
_entity_poly.type
_entity_poly.pdbx_seq_one_letter_code
_entity_poly.pdbx_strand_id
1 'polypeptide(L)'
;MPIVCPRCGEKGYLVKKRVAGRWYWYVRHEEYRKGQRRSIRQCYLGPVDRYIYVERLNPLRLRGIVDTTRYLDYIESAITFFKVEISHRNLKIDKSTYNRLEKISKLLEETINEIKKQIS
;
A
#
# COMPACT_ATOMS: atom_id res chain seq x y z
N MET A 1 14.49 13.72 -11.62
CA MET A 1 15.35 12.52 -11.61
C MET A 1 14.52 11.30 -11.94
N PRO A 2 14.95 10.40 -12.84
CA PRO A 2 14.23 9.17 -13.13
C PRO A 2 14.23 8.23 -11.91
N ILE A 3 13.10 7.55 -11.67
CA ILE A 3 12.92 6.56 -10.60
C ILE A 3 12.71 5.16 -11.21
N VAL A 4 12.97 4.12 -10.42
CA VAL A 4 12.56 2.75 -10.74
C VAL A 4 11.07 2.62 -10.45
N CYS A 5 10.29 2.21 -11.45
CA CYS A 5 8.85 2.06 -11.30
C CYS A 5 8.52 0.87 -10.39
N PRO A 6 7.81 1.07 -9.26
CA PRO A 6 7.49 -0.02 -8.35
C PRO A 6 6.43 -0.98 -8.92
N ARG A 7 5.77 -0.64 -10.03
CA ARG A 7 4.78 -1.49 -10.70
C ARG A 7 5.38 -2.43 -11.75
N CYS A 8 6.47 -2.04 -12.43
CA CYS A 8 7.00 -2.82 -13.55
C CYS A 8 8.54 -2.91 -13.60
N GLY A 9 9.26 -2.29 -12.66
CA GLY A 9 10.74 -2.35 -12.58
C GLY A 9 11.50 -1.45 -13.56
N GLU A 10 10.86 -0.87 -14.57
CA GLU A 10 11.52 0.02 -15.54
C GLU A 10 11.79 1.42 -14.98
N LYS A 11 12.83 2.09 -15.51
CA LYS A 11 13.07 3.52 -15.23
C LYS A 11 11.99 4.39 -15.86
N GLY A 12 11.60 5.44 -15.16
CA GLY A 12 10.64 6.43 -15.64
C GLY A 12 10.60 7.67 -14.77
N TYR A 13 9.63 8.55 -15.02
CA TYR A 13 9.47 9.79 -14.27
C TYR A 13 8.16 9.76 -13.47
N LEU A 14 8.24 10.08 -12.19
CA LEU A 14 7.05 10.21 -11.34
C LEU A 14 6.26 11.45 -11.74
N VAL A 15 4.96 11.29 -11.99
CA VAL A 15 4.06 12.37 -12.41
C VAL A 15 2.75 12.32 -11.64
N LYS A 16 2.19 13.50 -11.33
CA LYS A 16 0.82 13.63 -10.82
C LYS A 16 -0.14 13.94 -11.96
N LYS A 17 -1.32 13.32 -11.94
CA LYS A 17 -2.43 13.65 -12.84
C LYS A 17 -3.69 13.94 -12.04
N ARG A 18 -4.43 14.96 -12.46
CA ARG A 18 -5.77 15.24 -11.94
C ARG A 18 -6.80 14.55 -12.83
N VAL A 19 -7.61 13.65 -12.26
CA VAL A 19 -8.69 12.93 -12.96
C VAL A 19 -9.95 13.06 -12.12
N ALA A 20 -11.04 13.58 -12.70
CA ALA A 20 -12.32 13.79 -12.01
C ALA A 20 -12.16 14.51 -10.64
N GLY A 21 -11.36 15.58 -10.62
CA GLY A 21 -11.12 16.38 -9.42
C GLY A 21 -10.06 15.84 -8.45
N ARG A 22 -9.54 14.62 -8.66
CA ARG A 22 -8.64 13.93 -7.72
C ARG A 22 -7.24 13.74 -8.28
N TRP A 23 -6.26 13.70 -7.40
CA TRP A 23 -4.86 13.54 -7.78
C TRP A 23 -4.39 12.10 -7.67
N TYR A 24 -3.68 11.66 -8.71
CA TYR A 24 -3.17 10.31 -8.83
C TYR A 24 -1.71 10.31 -9.23
N TRP A 25 -0.95 9.37 -8.68
CA TRP A 25 0.44 9.13 -9.04
C TRP A 25 0.55 8.16 -10.21
N TYR A 26 1.45 8.46 -11.13
CA TYR A 26 1.85 7.58 -12.20
C TYR A 26 3.36 7.61 -12.39
N VAL A 27 3.93 6.55 -12.95
CA VAL A 27 5.25 6.59 -13.57
C VAL A 27 5.07 6.65 -15.08
N ARG A 28 5.63 7.69 -15.69
CA ARG A 28 5.70 7.87 -17.14
C ARG A 28 6.98 7.20 -17.65
N HIS A 29 6.82 6.22 -18.52
CA HIS A 29 7.90 5.55 -19.23
C HIS A 29 8.02 6.17 -20.62
N GLU A 30 9.24 6.47 -21.03
CA GLU A 30 9.53 7.03 -22.34
C GLU A 30 10.28 5.97 -23.14
N GLU A 31 9.68 5.51 -24.25
CA GLU A 31 10.38 4.65 -25.21
C GLU A 31 10.94 5.50 -26.34
N TYR A 32 12.26 5.48 -26.48
CA TYR A 32 12.98 6.09 -27.59
C TYR A 32 13.43 4.99 -28.55
N ARG A 33 13.04 5.07 -29.84
CA ARG A 33 13.60 4.23 -30.91
C ARG A 33 14.14 5.16 -32.00
N LYS A 34 15.39 4.96 -32.40
CA LYS A 34 16.07 5.75 -33.44
C LYS A 34 16.00 7.27 -33.20
N GLY A 35 16.18 7.71 -31.95
CA GLY A 35 16.17 9.13 -31.58
C GLY A 35 14.80 9.81 -31.57
N GLN A 36 13.72 9.14 -31.99
CA GLN A 36 12.36 9.69 -31.93
C GLN A 36 11.55 9.07 -30.78
N ARG A 37 10.83 9.94 -30.07
CA ARG A 37 9.92 9.60 -28.98
C ARG A 37 8.66 8.94 -29.55
N ARG A 38 8.49 7.63 -29.35
CA ARG A 38 7.46 6.85 -30.07
C ARG A 38 6.23 6.54 -29.22
N SER A 39 6.40 6.24 -27.93
CA SER A 39 5.28 5.89 -27.06
C SER A 39 5.49 6.42 -25.64
N ILE A 40 4.38 6.80 -25.00
CA ILE A 40 4.35 7.15 -23.58
C ILE A 40 3.48 6.10 -22.92
N ARG A 41 4.10 5.16 -22.21
CA ARG A 41 3.38 4.23 -21.33
C ARG A 41 3.32 4.82 -19.94
N GLN A 42 2.18 4.63 -19.25
CA GLN A 42 2.02 5.10 -17.88
C GLN A 42 1.60 3.96 -16.96
N CYS A 43 2.30 3.83 -15.84
CA CYS A 43 2.00 2.90 -14.78
C CYS A 43 1.27 3.64 -13.65
N TYR A 44 0.01 3.30 -13.39
CA TYR A 44 -0.76 3.85 -12.28
C TYR A 44 -0.20 3.37 -10.94
N LEU A 45 0.06 4.31 -10.04
CA LEU A 45 0.63 4.06 -8.71
C LEU A 45 -0.38 4.25 -7.57
N GLY A 46 -1.62 4.67 -7.87
CA GLY A 46 -2.65 4.93 -6.88
C GLY A 46 -2.96 6.42 -6.69
N PRO A 47 -3.93 6.73 -5.82
CA PRO A 47 -4.25 8.09 -5.43
C PRO A 47 -3.10 8.72 -4.65
N VAL A 48 -2.98 10.05 -4.76
CA VAL A 48 -2.03 10.84 -3.94
C VAL A 48 -2.49 10.86 -2.48
N ASP A 49 -3.79 10.86 -2.26
CA ASP A 49 -4.44 10.88 -0.94
C ASP A 49 -4.88 9.48 -0.51
N ARG A 50 -6.06 9.02 -0.95
CA ARG A 50 -6.72 7.82 -0.46
C ARG A 50 -7.80 7.28 -1.41
N TYR A 51 -8.12 6.00 -1.32
CA TYR A 51 -9.18 5.39 -2.14
C TYR A 51 -10.59 5.63 -1.58
N ILE A 52 -11.28 6.71 -1.96
CA ILE A 52 -12.66 6.99 -1.48
C ILE A 52 -13.63 5.81 -1.64
N TYR A 53 -13.66 5.13 -2.80
CA TYR A 53 -14.65 4.08 -3.03
C TYR A 53 -14.39 2.84 -2.15
N VAL A 54 -13.12 2.43 -2.04
CA VAL A 54 -12.74 1.29 -1.21
C VAL A 54 -12.91 1.62 0.27
N GLU A 55 -12.60 2.84 0.70
CA GLU A 55 -12.77 3.29 2.09
C GLU A 55 -14.23 3.30 2.57
N ARG A 56 -15.21 3.47 1.66
CA ARG A 56 -16.64 3.37 2.01
C ARG A 56 -17.06 1.95 2.42
N LEU A 57 -16.38 0.94 1.89
CA LEU A 57 -16.70 -0.48 2.11
C LEU A 57 -15.68 -1.17 3.02
N ASN A 58 -14.47 -0.61 3.11
CA ASN A 58 -13.36 -1.19 3.82
C ASN A 58 -12.47 -0.08 4.40
N PRO A 59 -12.59 0.24 5.70
CA PRO A 59 -11.93 1.38 6.32
C PRO A 59 -10.43 1.16 6.61
N LEU A 60 -9.72 0.37 5.78
CA LEU A 60 -8.27 0.12 5.88
C LEU A 60 -7.38 1.30 5.45
N ARG A 61 -7.96 2.44 5.07
CA ARG A 61 -7.25 3.68 4.69
C ARG A 61 -6.17 3.43 3.62
N LEU A 62 -6.51 2.68 2.58
CA LEU A 62 -5.56 2.24 1.56
C LEU A 62 -4.84 3.42 0.88
N ARG A 63 -3.52 3.29 0.70
CA ARG A 63 -2.64 4.30 0.10
C ARG A 63 -1.95 3.80 -1.18
N GLY A 64 -1.49 4.76 -1.98
CA GLY A 64 -0.72 4.49 -3.19
C GLY A 64 0.62 3.78 -2.90
N ILE A 65 1.19 3.12 -3.91
CA ILE A 65 2.47 2.38 -3.81
C ILE A 65 3.69 3.27 -3.55
N VAL A 66 3.54 4.57 -3.71
CA VAL A 66 4.59 5.55 -3.41
C VAL A 66 4.80 5.78 -1.92
N ASP A 67 3.81 5.45 -1.08
CA ASP A 67 3.92 5.59 0.37
C ASP A 67 4.58 4.34 0.94
N THR A 68 5.85 4.46 1.35
CA THR A 68 6.65 3.34 1.85
C THR A 68 6.18 2.85 3.23
N THR A 69 5.49 3.70 3.98
CA THR A 69 4.94 3.38 5.31
C THR A 69 3.53 2.82 5.27
N ARG A 70 2.90 2.76 4.09
CA ARG A 70 1.51 2.30 3.91
C ARG A 70 1.16 0.98 4.59
N TYR A 71 2.10 0.04 4.68
CA TYR A 71 1.82 -1.26 5.30
C TYR A 71 1.62 -1.16 6.82
N LEU A 72 2.26 -0.18 7.48
CA LEU A 72 2.04 0.08 8.91
C LEU A 72 0.60 0.56 9.15
N ASP A 73 0.13 1.53 8.35
CA ASP A 73 -1.25 2.02 8.39
C ASP A 73 -2.27 0.87 8.18
N TYR A 74 -1.96 -0.07 7.29
CA TYR A 74 -2.84 -1.21 7.01
C TYR A 74 -2.91 -2.18 8.19
N ILE A 75 -1.77 -2.49 8.81
CA ILE A 75 -1.71 -3.35 9.99
C ILE A 75 -2.49 -2.70 11.14
N GLU A 76 -2.25 -1.43 11.41
CA GLU A 76 -2.93 -0.67 12.47
C GLU A 76 -4.45 -0.65 12.24
N SER A 77 -4.88 -0.31 11.02
CA SER A 77 -6.30 -0.27 10.67
C SER A 77 -6.92 -1.66 10.78
N ALA A 78 -6.28 -2.71 10.25
CA ALA A 78 -6.79 -4.07 10.31
C ALA A 78 -6.98 -4.56 11.74
N ILE A 79 -6.00 -4.34 12.62
CA ILE A 79 -6.09 -4.70 14.04
C ILE A 79 -7.24 -3.94 14.72
N THR A 80 -7.36 -2.64 14.43
CA THR A 80 -8.41 -1.79 15.02
C THR A 80 -9.80 -2.27 14.61
N PHE A 81 -10.06 -2.52 13.32
CA PHE A 81 -11.35 -3.04 12.87
C PHE A 81 -11.63 -4.44 13.38
N PHE A 82 -10.63 -5.30 13.40
CA PHE A 82 -10.80 -6.65 13.92
C PHE A 82 -11.22 -6.64 15.40
N LYS A 83 -10.67 -5.74 16.22
CA LYS A 83 -11.13 -5.54 17.61
C LYS A 83 -12.61 -5.12 17.68
N VAL A 84 -13.02 -4.17 16.83
CA VAL A 84 -14.42 -3.72 16.77
C VAL A 84 -15.35 -4.87 16.40
N GLU A 85 -14.99 -5.69 15.41
CA GLU A 85 -15.78 -6.85 14.96
C GLU A 85 -15.93 -7.91 16.06
N ILE A 86 -14.87 -8.17 16.84
CA ILE A 86 -14.94 -9.03 18.02
C ILE A 86 -15.93 -8.47 19.04
N SER A 87 -15.79 -7.19 19.38
CA SER A 87 -16.56 -6.58 20.48
C SER A 87 -18.02 -6.29 20.13
N HIS A 88 -18.34 -5.95 18.87
CA HIS A 88 -19.66 -5.44 18.49
C HIS A 88 -20.47 -6.40 17.62
N ARG A 89 -19.84 -7.35 16.91
CA ARG A 89 -20.54 -8.19 15.93
C ARG A 89 -20.63 -9.67 16.31
N ASN A 90 -20.38 -10.02 17.57
CA ASN A 90 -20.41 -11.40 18.07
C ASN A 90 -19.57 -12.36 17.20
N LEU A 91 -18.45 -11.87 16.66
CA LEU A 91 -17.55 -12.71 15.87
C LEU A 91 -17.00 -13.79 16.80
N LYS A 92 -17.49 -15.03 16.62
CA LYS A 92 -17.13 -16.14 17.49
C LYS A 92 -15.66 -16.46 17.25
N ILE A 93 -14.81 -16.06 18.20
CA ILE A 93 -13.41 -16.42 18.19
C ILE A 93 -13.30 -17.90 18.50
N ASP A 94 -12.97 -18.68 17.47
CA ASP A 94 -12.63 -20.08 17.61
C ASP A 94 -11.11 -20.27 17.79
N LYS A 95 -10.71 -21.50 18.08
CA LYS A 95 -9.29 -21.85 18.29
C LYS A 95 -8.44 -21.58 17.04
N SER A 96 -9.01 -21.71 15.85
CA SER A 96 -8.33 -21.41 14.58
C SER A 96 -7.98 -19.92 14.47
N THR A 97 -8.95 -19.06 14.78
CA THR A 97 -8.79 -17.60 14.77
C THR A 97 -7.76 -17.16 15.80
N TYR A 98 -7.81 -17.71 17.02
CA TYR A 98 -6.80 -17.45 18.05
C TYR A 98 -5.40 -17.85 17.58
N ASN A 99 -5.22 -19.07 17.06
CA ASN A 99 -3.92 -19.55 16.56
C ASN A 99 -3.37 -18.67 15.43
N ARG A 100 -4.25 -18.13 14.58
CA ARG A 100 -3.85 -17.21 13.52
C ARG A 100 -3.37 -15.86 14.07
N LEU A 101 -4.03 -15.34 15.11
CA LEU A 101 -3.60 -14.12 15.80
C LEU A 101 -2.25 -14.31 16.49
N GLU A 102 -2.04 -15.44 17.15
CA GLU A 102 -0.74 -15.77 17.75
C GLU A 102 0.39 -15.79 16.72
N LYS A 103 0.16 -16.43 15.57
CA LYS A 103 1.13 -16.43 14.45
C LYS A 103 1.44 -15.02 13.95
N ILE A 104 0.42 -14.16 13.85
CA ILE A 104 0.61 -12.76 13.45
C ILE A 104 1.41 -12.00 14.51
N SER A 105 1.11 -12.18 15.80
CA SER A 105 1.86 -11.55 16.89
C SER A 105 3.34 -11.92 16.84
N LYS A 106 3.64 -13.22 16.69
CA LYS A 106 5.01 -13.71 16.58
C LYS A 106 5.75 -13.10 15.39
N LEU A 107 5.11 -13.03 14.22
CA LEU A 107 5.71 -12.41 13.03
C LEU A 107 6.02 -10.92 13.25
N LEU A 108 5.12 -10.19 13.93
CA LEU A 108 5.33 -8.78 14.26
C LEU A 108 6.49 -8.60 15.25
N GLU A 109 6.58 -9.43 16.28
CA GLU A 109 7.68 -9.40 17.25
C GLU A 109 9.04 -9.70 16.61
N GLU A 110 9.11 -10.73 15.76
CA GLU A 110 10.31 -11.06 14.97
C GLU A 110 10.74 -9.86 14.12
N THR A 111 9.80 -9.26 13.38
CA THR A 111 10.05 -8.08 12.54
C THR A 111 10.56 -6.88 13.37
N ILE A 112 9.94 -6.61 14.53
CA ILE A 112 10.37 -5.53 15.43
C ILE A 112 11.80 -5.78 15.92
N ASN A 113 12.14 -7.01 16.30
CA ASN A 113 13.46 -7.36 16.78
C ASN A 113 14.53 -7.24 15.68
N GLU A 114 14.21 -7.61 14.44
CA GLU A 114 15.10 -7.40 13.29
C GLU A 114 15.36 -5.91 13.05
N ILE A 115 14.31 -5.08 13.05
CA ILE A 115 14.45 -3.62 12.86
C ILE A 115 15.25 -3.00 14.02
N LYS A 116 14.98 -3.41 15.27
CA LYS A 116 15.74 -2.94 16.45
C LYS A 116 17.24 -3.16 16.29
N LYS A 117 17.66 -4.31 15.76
CA LYS A 117 19.08 -4.61 15.48
C LYS A 117 19.70 -3.73 14.40
N GLN A 118 18.89 -3.17 13.49
CA GLN A 118 19.38 -2.27 12.43
C GLN A 118 19.56 -0.83 12.91
N ILE A 119 18.87 -0.45 13.99
CA ILE A 119 18.87 0.91 14.55
C ILE A 119 19.63 1.05 15.87
N SER A 120 20.12 -0.06 16.44
CA SER A 120 20.98 -0.10 17.64
C SER A 120 22.43 -0.23 17.22
#